data_AF-X0UES9-F1
#
_entry.id   AF-X0UES9-F1
#
_cell.length_a   1.000
_cell.length_b   1.000
_cell.length_c   1.000
_cell.angle_alpha   90.00
_cell.angle_beta   90.00
_cell.angle_gamma   90.00
#
_symmetry.space_group_name_H-M   'P 1'
#
loop_
_entity.id
_entity.type
_entity.pdbx_description
1 polymer ?
#
loop_
_entity_poly.entity_id
_entity_poly.type
_entity_poly.pdbx_seq_one_letter_code
_entity_poly.pdbx_strand_id
1 'polypeptide(L)'
;IIPLATIPAALFAGYLIRLLIDKMTERGALQMKERILAEAQHEAEQIKKEMELEAKQEIMQRREEFEAEVRQTRNELRQTERRLDKREDSLDEKDELLGKKEKFLETGEKNVAQKRKELTRMEDKLKQLEEQMQQELYRISGLSREEAKRGLAERLRQEVEKESTEMINATVARARNKAQQEARKVIVGAIERCAAAATSEATVCTVELPNDDLKGRIIGREGRNIRCFEKATGVDVIVDDTPGVVVLSSFDSVRREAARLAMQ
;
A
#
# COMPACT_ATOMS: atom_id res chain seq x y z
N ILE A 1 96.99 -105.92 56.97
CA ILE A 1 97.58 -104.87 57.84
C ILE A 1 97.55 -103.57 57.04
N ILE A 2 96.48 -102.79 57.17
CA ILE A 2 96.46 -101.42 56.66
C ILE A 2 97.27 -100.60 57.68
N PRO A 3 98.34 -99.91 57.27
CA PRO A 3 99.19 -99.20 58.23
C PRO A 3 98.39 -98.10 58.91
N LEU A 4 98.31 -98.14 60.24
CA LEU A 4 97.52 -97.28 61.13
C LEU A 4 97.75 -95.76 60.91
N ALA A 5 98.82 -95.38 60.20
CA ALA A 5 99.17 -94.01 59.84
C ALA A 5 98.41 -93.42 58.64
N THR A 6 97.69 -94.21 57.83
CA THR A 6 96.98 -93.68 56.63
C THR A 6 95.66 -92.98 56.95
N ILE A 7 94.99 -93.39 58.04
CA ILE A 7 93.71 -92.82 58.50
C ILE A 7 93.86 -91.35 58.95
N PRO A 8 94.81 -90.98 59.83
CA PRO A 8 94.99 -89.59 60.25
C PRO A 8 95.45 -88.68 59.10
N ALA A 9 96.26 -89.19 58.16
CA ALA A 9 96.67 -88.43 56.97
C ALA A 9 95.49 -88.12 56.04
N ALA A 10 94.58 -89.09 55.83
CA ALA A 10 93.37 -88.89 55.03
C ALA A 10 92.38 -87.91 55.70
N LEU A 11 92.23 -87.98 57.03
CA LEU A 11 91.40 -87.02 57.79
C LEU A 11 91.98 -85.61 57.75
N PHE A 12 93.30 -85.46 57.85
CA PHE A 12 93.97 -84.16 57.75
C PHE A 12 93.87 -83.57 56.34
N ALA A 13 94.06 -84.39 55.30
CA ALA A 13 93.86 -83.98 53.91
C ALA A 13 92.40 -83.61 53.63
N GLY A 14 91.43 -84.39 54.13
CA GLY A 14 90.00 -84.07 54.02
C GLY A 14 89.60 -82.78 54.74
N TYR A 15 90.17 -82.53 55.92
CA TYR A 15 89.98 -81.28 56.66
C TYR A 15 90.58 -80.07 55.93
N LEU A 16 91.77 -80.21 55.34
CA LEU A 16 92.39 -79.17 54.50
C LEU A 16 91.58 -78.89 53.24
N ILE A 17 91.10 -79.94 52.55
CA ILE A 17 90.24 -79.79 51.37
C ILE A 17 88.93 -79.10 51.74
N ARG A 18 88.31 -79.48 52.86
CA ARG A 18 87.09 -78.81 53.36
C ARG A 18 87.34 -77.34 53.71
N LEU A 19 88.44 -77.01 54.39
CA LEU A 19 88.81 -75.62 54.67
C LEU A 19 89.08 -74.81 53.39
N LEU A 20 89.63 -75.43 52.35
CA LEU A 20 89.83 -74.78 51.05
C LEU A 20 88.50 -74.56 50.33
N ILE A 21 87.60 -75.55 50.32
CA ILE A 21 86.26 -75.43 49.74
C ILE A 21 85.46 -74.36 50.49
N ASP A 22 85.44 -74.38 51.83
CA ASP A 22 84.74 -73.39 52.67
C ASP A 22 85.28 -71.96 52.43
N LYS A 23 86.61 -71.80 52.31
CA LYS A 23 87.21 -70.49 51.94
C LYS A 23 86.89 -70.08 50.50
N MET A 24 86.79 -71.02 49.56
CA MET A 24 86.43 -70.72 48.17
C MET A 24 84.95 -70.39 48.02
N THR A 25 84.06 -71.07 48.76
CA THR A 25 82.61 -70.78 48.78
C THR A 25 82.32 -69.48 49.51
N GLU A 26 83.03 -69.17 50.61
CA GLU A 26 82.96 -67.87 51.29
C GLU A 26 83.43 -66.73 50.37
N ARG A 27 84.56 -66.91 49.67
CA ARG A 27 85.02 -65.95 48.65
C ARG A 27 84.03 -65.81 47.49
N GLY A 28 83.44 -66.90 47.02
CA GLY A 28 82.42 -66.88 45.97
C GLY A 28 81.14 -66.17 46.43
N ALA A 29 80.70 -66.38 47.67
CA ALA A 29 79.54 -65.72 48.26
C ALA A 29 79.80 -64.22 48.50
N LEU A 30 81.01 -63.85 48.94
CA LEU A 30 81.43 -62.45 49.05
C LEU A 30 81.46 -61.75 47.70
N GLN A 31 82.04 -62.40 46.67
CA GLN A 31 82.04 -61.87 45.30
C GLN A 31 80.63 -61.73 44.72
N MET A 32 79.75 -62.71 44.98
CA MET A 32 78.35 -62.63 44.56
C MET A 32 77.62 -61.48 45.27
N LYS A 33 77.83 -61.31 46.58
CA LYS A 33 77.29 -60.20 47.36
C LYS A 33 77.79 -58.85 46.83
N GLU A 34 79.08 -58.73 46.54
CA GLU A 34 79.66 -57.52 45.96
C GLU A 34 79.10 -57.22 44.57
N ARG A 35 78.90 -58.24 43.73
CA ARG A 35 78.24 -58.09 42.41
C ARG A 35 76.80 -57.63 42.55
N ILE A 36 75.99 -58.27 43.40
CA ILE A 36 74.60 -57.87 43.63
C ILE A 36 74.51 -56.44 44.15
N LEU A 37 75.40 -56.04 45.08
CA LEU A 37 75.44 -54.68 45.59
C LEU A 37 75.87 -53.68 44.51
N ALA A 38 76.85 -54.02 43.67
CA ALA A 38 77.28 -53.17 42.56
C ALA A 38 76.20 -53.03 41.49
N GLU A 39 75.49 -54.12 41.15
CA GLU A 39 74.35 -54.13 40.22
C GLU A 39 73.20 -53.30 40.79
N ALA A 40 72.83 -53.50 42.06
CA ALA A 40 71.78 -52.71 42.71
C ALA A 40 72.13 -51.22 42.81
N GLN A 41 73.41 -50.87 43.04
CA GLN A 41 73.88 -49.49 43.01
C GLN A 41 73.79 -48.90 41.60
N HIS A 42 74.21 -49.65 40.59
CA HIS A 42 74.14 -49.21 39.20
C HIS A 42 72.69 -49.02 38.74
N GLU A 43 71.79 -49.95 39.05
CA GLU A 43 70.35 -49.84 38.77
C GLU A 43 69.74 -48.64 39.50
N ALA A 44 70.06 -48.43 40.77
CA ALA A 44 69.60 -47.27 41.52
C ALA A 44 70.10 -45.95 40.92
N GLU A 45 71.35 -45.88 40.44
CA GLU A 45 71.87 -44.73 39.72
C GLU A 45 71.17 -44.51 38.38
N GLN A 46 70.87 -45.58 37.64
CA GLN A 46 70.14 -45.49 36.37
C GLN A 46 68.72 -44.99 36.59
N ILE A 47 67.98 -45.57 37.54
CA ILE A 47 66.61 -45.15 37.90
C ILE A 47 66.61 -43.68 38.34
N LYS A 48 67.60 -43.26 39.14
CA LYS A 48 67.71 -41.87 39.56
C LYS A 48 67.94 -40.93 38.38
N LYS A 49 68.83 -41.29 37.45
CA LYS A 49 69.09 -40.49 36.24
C LYS A 49 67.87 -40.43 35.32
N GLU A 50 67.15 -41.55 35.18
CA GLU A 50 65.92 -41.63 34.38
C GLU A 50 64.82 -40.75 34.98
N MET A 51 64.55 -40.86 36.30
CA MET A 51 63.59 -39.98 36.97
C MET A 51 63.99 -38.50 36.90
N GLU A 52 65.27 -38.18 37.03
CA GLU A 52 65.75 -36.79 36.86
C GLU A 52 65.55 -36.29 35.42
N LEU A 53 65.68 -37.15 34.41
CA LEU A 53 65.45 -36.82 33.02
C LEU A 53 63.97 -36.64 32.72
N GLU A 54 63.12 -37.56 33.17
CA GLU A 54 61.66 -37.48 33.05
C GLU A 54 61.11 -36.23 33.73
N ALA A 55 61.55 -35.94 34.97
CA ALA A 55 61.15 -34.73 35.68
C ALA A 55 61.57 -33.46 34.93
N LYS A 56 62.78 -33.44 34.34
CA LYS A 56 63.22 -32.32 33.50
C LYS A 56 62.39 -32.18 32.22
N GLN A 57 62.02 -33.29 31.58
CA GLN A 57 61.16 -33.28 30.40
C GLN A 57 59.75 -32.77 30.73
N GLU A 58 59.15 -33.23 31.83
CA GLU A 58 57.83 -32.77 32.28
C GLU A 58 57.84 -31.28 32.61
N ILE A 59 58.87 -30.80 33.33
CA ILE A 59 59.03 -29.36 33.62
C ILE A 59 59.17 -28.55 32.33
N MET A 60 59.94 -29.06 31.35
CA MET A 60 60.13 -28.38 30.06
C MET A 60 58.81 -28.32 29.27
N GLN A 61 58.08 -29.44 29.18
CA GLN A 61 56.78 -29.50 28.52
C GLN A 61 55.77 -28.55 29.17
N ARG A 62 55.62 -28.60 30.50
CA ARG A 62 54.73 -27.68 31.23
C ARG A 62 55.10 -26.22 31.02
N ARG A 63 56.40 -25.93 30.93
CA ARG A 63 56.89 -24.57 30.65
C ARG A 63 56.52 -24.12 29.23
N GLU A 64 56.67 -25.00 28.24
CA GLU A 64 56.26 -24.71 26.85
C GLU A 64 54.75 -24.49 26.73
N GLU A 65 53.94 -25.33 27.38
CA GLU A 65 52.48 -25.17 27.43
C GLU A 65 52.09 -23.84 28.09
N PHE A 66 52.69 -23.50 29.23
CA PHE A 66 52.45 -22.24 29.91
C PHE A 66 52.88 -21.03 29.07
N GLU A 67 54.05 -21.08 28.42
CA GLU A 67 54.51 -20.01 27.53
C GLU A 67 53.59 -19.85 26.30
N ALA A 68 53.01 -20.95 25.80
CA ALA A 68 52.02 -20.91 24.73
C ALA A 68 50.69 -20.29 25.19
N GLU A 69 50.18 -20.68 26.35
CA GLU A 69 48.95 -20.13 26.95
C GLU A 69 49.10 -18.63 27.20
N VAL A 70 50.19 -18.20 27.85
CA VAL A 70 50.48 -16.78 28.10
C VAL A 70 50.55 -16.00 26.80
N ARG A 71 51.14 -16.57 25.74
CA ARG A 71 51.20 -15.93 24.42
C ARG A 71 49.80 -15.79 23.80
N GLN A 72 48.96 -16.82 23.93
CA GLN A 72 47.58 -16.78 23.45
C GLN A 72 46.77 -15.71 24.19
N THR A 73 46.77 -15.73 25.53
CA THR A 73 46.06 -14.74 26.35
C THR A 73 46.53 -13.33 26.04
N ARG A 74 47.84 -13.12 25.85
CA ARG A 74 48.39 -11.80 25.48
C ARG A 74 47.92 -11.32 24.11
N ASN A 75 47.74 -12.24 23.15
CA ASN A 75 47.21 -11.90 21.84
C ASN A 75 45.72 -11.58 21.89
N GLU A 76 44.93 -12.35 22.65
CA GLU A 76 43.50 -12.09 22.87
C GLU A 76 43.26 -10.76 23.58
N LEU A 77 44.08 -10.45 24.60
CA LEU A 77 44.04 -9.18 25.31
C LEU A 77 44.33 -8.01 24.35
N ARG A 78 45.40 -8.10 23.55
CA ARG A 78 45.73 -7.09 22.53
C ARG A 78 44.64 -6.89 21.47
N GLN A 79 43.95 -7.97 21.07
CA GLN A 79 42.82 -7.85 20.15
C GLN A 79 41.64 -7.13 20.80
N THR A 80 41.38 -7.43 22.08
CA THR A 80 40.32 -6.79 22.86
C THR A 80 40.61 -5.31 23.09
N GLU A 81 41.84 -4.96 23.48
CA GLU A 81 42.31 -3.57 23.60
C GLU A 81 42.08 -2.81 22.28
N ARG A 82 42.58 -3.33 21.15
CA ARG A 82 42.36 -2.69 19.84
C ARG A 82 40.89 -2.51 19.47
N ARG A 83 40.01 -3.41 19.91
CA ARG A 83 38.56 -3.29 19.68
C ARG A 83 37.94 -2.23 20.59
N LEU A 84 38.43 -2.10 21.82
CA LEU A 84 38.01 -1.06 22.75
C LEU A 84 38.47 0.31 22.27
N ASP A 85 39.73 0.47 21.86
CA ASP A 85 40.28 1.72 21.32
C ASP A 85 39.44 2.22 20.14
N LYS A 86 39.15 1.34 19.17
CA LYS A 86 38.28 1.70 18.02
C LYS A 86 36.86 2.10 18.43
N ARG A 87 36.35 1.54 19.53
CA ARG A 87 35.03 1.86 20.04
C ARG A 87 35.05 3.20 20.77
N GLU A 88 36.13 3.49 21.50
CA GLU A 88 36.38 4.78 22.14
C GLU A 88 36.49 5.89 21.09
N ASP A 89 37.32 5.71 20.06
CA ASP A 89 37.42 6.66 18.93
C ASP A 89 36.06 6.94 18.28
N SER A 90 35.24 5.89 18.08
CA SER A 90 33.90 6.03 17.49
C SER A 90 32.91 6.72 18.42
N LEU A 91 33.08 6.59 19.75
CA LEU A 91 32.25 7.28 20.72
C LEU A 91 32.65 8.76 20.78
N ASP A 92 33.93 9.07 20.77
CA ASP A 92 34.44 10.45 20.76
C ASP A 92 33.97 11.21 19.51
N GLU A 93 34.01 10.57 18.33
CA GLU A 93 33.47 11.17 17.10
C GLU A 93 31.96 11.47 17.22
N LYS A 94 31.20 10.55 17.84
CA LYS A 94 29.76 10.74 18.05
C LYS A 94 29.48 11.86 19.05
N ASP A 95 30.26 11.96 20.12
CA ASP A 95 30.13 13.02 21.11
C ASP A 95 30.46 14.39 20.50
N GLU A 96 31.48 14.48 19.65
CA GLU A 96 31.78 15.72 18.94
C GLU A 96 30.63 16.12 17.98
N LEU A 97 30.07 15.15 17.26
CA LEU A 97 28.91 15.37 16.38
C LEU A 97 27.66 15.79 17.17
N LEU A 98 27.42 15.19 18.33
CA LEU A 98 26.32 15.56 19.21
C LEU A 98 26.52 16.98 19.75
N GLY A 99 27.71 17.32 20.25
CA GLY A 99 28.01 18.67 20.72
C GLY A 99 27.87 19.75 19.63
N LYS A 100 28.21 19.43 18.36
CA LYS A 100 27.94 20.32 17.22
C LYS A 100 26.44 20.50 16.97
N LYS A 101 25.66 19.42 17.03
CA LYS A 101 24.20 19.47 16.85
C LYS A 101 23.53 20.25 17.99
N GLU A 102 23.95 20.06 19.23
CA GLU A 102 23.42 20.80 20.38
C GLU A 102 23.65 22.29 20.23
N LYS A 103 24.87 22.73 19.88
CA LYS A 103 25.15 24.15 19.62
C LYS A 103 24.33 24.72 18.47
N PHE A 104 24.13 23.94 17.40
CA PHE A 104 23.29 24.34 16.28
C PHE A 104 21.83 24.51 16.70
N LEU A 105 21.29 23.55 17.47
CA LEU A 105 19.93 23.62 18.00
C LEU A 105 19.75 24.79 18.96
N GLU A 106 20.67 25.00 19.89
CA GLU A 106 20.63 26.13 20.83
C GLU A 106 20.62 27.48 20.08
N THR A 107 21.45 27.61 19.04
CA THR A 107 21.48 28.81 18.19
C THR A 107 20.17 28.97 17.42
N GLY A 108 19.63 27.87 16.88
CA GLY A 108 18.33 27.83 16.21
C GLY A 108 17.19 28.27 17.13
N GLU A 109 17.15 27.76 18.36
CA GLU A 109 16.16 28.13 19.37
C GLU A 109 16.23 29.60 19.74
N LYS A 110 17.43 30.14 19.96
CA LYS A 110 17.64 31.58 20.21
C LYS A 110 17.12 32.43 19.05
N ASN A 111 17.42 32.04 17.81
CA ASN A 111 16.94 32.74 16.61
C ASN A 111 15.42 32.70 16.49
N VAL A 112 14.80 31.54 16.74
CA VAL A 112 13.33 31.39 16.72
C VAL A 112 12.69 32.23 17.82
N ALA A 113 13.25 32.22 19.03
CA ALA A 113 12.76 33.02 20.14
C ALA A 113 12.85 34.53 19.85
N GLN A 114 13.95 34.98 19.23
CA GLN A 114 14.11 36.37 18.81
C GLN A 114 13.07 36.75 17.74
N LYS A 115 12.94 35.94 16.68
CA LYS A 115 11.95 36.19 15.62
C LYS A 115 10.53 36.21 16.15
N ARG A 116 10.18 35.34 17.10
CA ARG A 116 8.87 35.36 17.76
C ARG A 116 8.64 36.69 18.50
N LYS A 117 9.63 37.16 19.27
CA LYS A 117 9.53 38.46 19.95
C LYS A 117 9.37 39.63 18.98
N GLU A 118 10.09 39.61 17.87
CA GLU A 118 9.97 40.62 16.81
C GLU A 118 8.59 40.59 16.15
N LEU A 119 8.09 39.39 15.85
CA LEU A 119 6.76 39.20 15.27
C LEU A 119 5.67 39.74 16.20
N THR A 120 5.70 39.38 17.49
CA THR A 120 4.72 39.88 18.47
C THR A 120 4.74 41.40 18.57
N ARG A 121 5.93 42.02 18.56
CA ARG A 121 6.05 43.48 18.53
C ARG A 121 5.47 44.10 17.25
N MET A 122 5.63 43.45 16.11
CA MET A 122 5.04 43.91 14.85
C MET A 122 3.52 43.77 14.85
N GLU A 123 2.99 42.67 15.38
CA GLU A 123 1.54 42.45 15.54
C GLU A 123 0.91 43.51 16.44
N ASP A 124 1.54 43.83 17.57
CA ASP A 124 1.06 44.88 18.48
C ASP A 124 1.07 46.26 17.82
N LYS A 125 2.14 46.59 17.08
CA LYS A 125 2.21 47.84 16.30
C LYS A 125 1.16 47.92 15.20
N LEU A 126 0.91 46.81 14.51
CA LEU A 126 -0.12 46.73 13.48
C LEU A 126 -1.51 46.98 14.07
N LYS A 127 -1.85 46.34 15.20
CA LYS A 127 -3.11 46.58 15.90
C LYS A 127 -3.27 48.04 16.31
N GLN A 128 -2.23 48.65 16.87
CA GLN A 128 -2.24 50.07 17.23
C GLN A 128 -2.45 50.97 16.01
N LEU A 129 -1.77 50.68 14.90
CA LEU A 129 -1.93 51.44 13.66
C LEU A 129 -3.32 51.27 13.06
N GLU A 130 -3.88 50.07 13.06
CA GLU A 130 -5.27 49.81 12.63
C GLU A 130 -6.27 50.59 13.46
N GLU A 131 -6.11 50.62 14.79
CA GLU A 131 -6.96 51.43 15.68
C GLU A 131 -6.83 52.93 15.37
N GLN A 132 -5.61 53.43 15.17
CA GLN A 132 -5.37 54.83 14.80
C GLN A 132 -5.99 55.17 13.45
N MET A 133 -5.82 54.31 12.44
CA MET A 133 -6.42 54.50 11.12
C MET A 133 -7.94 54.49 11.18
N GLN A 134 -8.54 53.59 11.98
CA GLN A 134 -9.99 53.58 12.20
C GLN A 134 -10.46 54.88 12.87
N GLN A 135 -9.75 55.36 13.89
CA GLN A 135 -10.08 56.61 14.56
C GLN A 135 -9.99 57.82 13.63
N GLU A 136 -8.93 57.92 12.81
CA GLU A 136 -8.79 58.99 11.83
C GLU A 136 -9.84 58.89 10.70
N LEU A 137 -10.20 57.67 10.26
CA LEU A 137 -11.32 57.47 9.33
C LEU A 137 -12.64 57.98 9.91
N TYR A 138 -12.94 57.70 11.18
CA TYR A 138 -14.13 58.24 11.85
C TYR A 138 -14.08 59.77 11.95
N ARG A 139 -12.92 60.32 12.29
CA ARG A 139 -12.71 61.76 12.39
C ARG A 139 -12.89 62.47 11.03
N ILE A 140 -12.27 61.96 9.97
CA ILE A 140 -12.32 62.55 8.62
C ILE A 140 -13.72 62.40 8.00
N SER A 141 -14.38 61.26 8.22
CA SER A 141 -15.74 61.04 7.69
C SER A 141 -16.81 61.83 8.44
N GLY A 142 -16.48 62.44 9.59
CA GLY A 142 -17.45 63.16 10.43
C GLY A 142 -18.55 62.25 10.99
N LEU A 143 -18.41 60.94 10.85
CA LEU A 143 -19.38 59.92 11.23
C LEU A 143 -18.90 59.20 12.48
N SER A 144 -19.79 59.01 13.44
CA SER A 144 -19.52 58.12 14.57
C SER A 144 -19.42 56.66 14.10
N ARG A 145 -18.71 55.82 14.85
CA ARG A 145 -18.56 54.37 14.58
C ARG A 145 -19.91 53.66 14.33
N GLU A 146 -20.94 54.09 15.04
CA GLU A 146 -22.31 53.59 14.91
C GLU A 146 -22.99 54.03 13.62
N GLU A 147 -22.73 55.25 13.14
CA GLU A 147 -23.29 55.76 11.88
C GLU A 147 -22.59 55.14 10.67
N ALA A 148 -21.27 54.93 10.72
CA ALA A 148 -20.54 54.22 9.68
C ALA A 148 -20.99 52.75 9.55
N LYS A 149 -21.20 52.06 10.69
CA LYS A 149 -21.77 50.70 10.70
C LYS A 149 -23.19 50.67 10.12
N ARG A 150 -24.05 51.63 10.50
CA ARG A 150 -25.40 51.74 9.95
C ARG A 150 -25.40 51.99 8.44
N GLY A 151 -24.54 52.89 7.96
CA GLY A 151 -24.40 53.16 6.53
C GLY A 151 -23.90 51.96 5.72
N LEU A 152 -22.93 51.20 6.26
CA LEU A 152 -22.45 49.98 5.61
C LEU A 152 -23.53 48.89 5.58
N ALA A 153 -24.25 48.70 6.68
CA ALA A 153 -25.35 47.74 6.76
C ALA A 153 -26.49 48.09 5.78
N GLU A 154 -26.80 49.37 5.60
CA GLU A 154 -27.84 49.82 4.68
C GLU A 154 -27.44 49.63 3.21
N ARG A 155 -26.18 49.92 2.84
CA ARG A 155 -25.66 49.61 1.49
C ARG A 155 -25.69 48.11 1.20
N LEU A 156 -25.28 47.29 2.15
CA LEU A 156 -25.30 45.83 2.01
C LEU A 156 -26.74 45.32 1.82
N ARG A 157 -27.72 45.89 2.55
CA ARG A 157 -29.14 45.56 2.34
C ARG A 157 -29.59 45.89 0.92
N GLN A 158 -29.29 47.09 0.43
CA GLN A 158 -29.67 47.50 -0.92
C GLN A 158 -29.04 46.61 -2.01
N GLU A 159 -27.80 46.18 -1.82
CA GLU A 159 -27.10 45.28 -2.75
C GLU A 159 -27.73 43.88 -2.75
N VAL A 160 -28.01 43.32 -1.57
CA VAL A 160 -28.70 42.03 -1.43
C VAL A 160 -30.12 42.08 -2.02
N GLU A 161 -30.86 43.17 -1.83
CA GLU A 161 -32.19 43.35 -2.39
C GLU A 161 -32.17 43.40 -3.93
N LYS A 162 -31.18 44.08 -4.50
CA LYS A 162 -30.97 44.13 -5.95
C LYS A 162 -30.64 42.76 -6.52
N GLU A 163 -29.69 42.04 -5.93
CA GLU A 163 -29.29 40.69 -6.38
C GLU A 163 -30.45 39.70 -6.27
N SER A 164 -31.21 39.77 -5.17
CA SER A 164 -32.42 38.96 -4.97
C SER A 164 -33.46 39.21 -6.06
N THR A 165 -33.66 40.48 -6.44
CA THR A 165 -34.62 40.86 -7.49
C THR A 165 -34.18 40.33 -8.87
N GLU A 166 -32.90 40.41 -9.19
CA GLU A 166 -32.34 39.85 -10.42
C GLU A 166 -32.50 38.32 -10.48
N MET A 167 -32.25 37.62 -9.35
CA MET A 167 -32.45 36.17 -9.25
C MET A 167 -33.92 35.76 -9.42
N ILE A 168 -34.84 36.51 -8.82
CA ILE A 168 -36.29 36.29 -8.95
C ILE A 168 -36.70 36.44 -10.42
N ASN A 169 -36.30 37.53 -11.07
CA ASN A 169 -36.64 37.80 -12.47
C ASN A 169 -36.09 36.72 -13.41
N ALA A 170 -34.85 36.29 -13.21
CA ALA A 170 -34.25 35.20 -13.98
C ALA A 170 -35.01 33.87 -13.79
N THR A 171 -35.46 33.59 -12.57
CA THR A 171 -36.22 32.37 -12.25
C THR A 171 -37.61 32.39 -12.90
N VAL A 172 -38.31 33.53 -12.85
CA VAL A 172 -39.61 33.71 -13.51
C VAL A 172 -39.47 33.57 -15.03
N ALA A 173 -38.43 34.15 -15.63
CA ALA A 173 -38.18 34.02 -17.07
C ALA A 173 -37.94 32.56 -17.48
N ARG A 174 -37.12 31.81 -16.73
CA ARG A 174 -36.92 30.37 -16.96
C ARG A 174 -38.22 29.57 -16.84
N ALA A 175 -39.03 29.87 -15.83
CA ALA A 175 -40.32 29.20 -15.63
C ALA A 175 -41.28 29.45 -16.81
N ARG A 176 -41.36 30.70 -17.31
CA ARG A 176 -42.16 31.04 -18.49
C ARG A 176 -41.68 30.31 -19.75
N ASN A 177 -40.38 30.29 -20.02
CA ASN A 177 -39.83 29.59 -21.18
C ASN A 177 -40.11 28.08 -21.13
N LYS A 178 -39.95 27.46 -19.95
CA LYS A 178 -40.26 26.04 -19.75
C LYS A 178 -41.75 25.76 -19.95
N ALA A 179 -42.62 26.59 -19.38
CA ALA A 179 -44.07 26.46 -19.57
C ALA A 179 -44.45 26.57 -21.05
N GLN A 180 -43.86 27.50 -21.80
CA GLN A 180 -44.12 27.65 -23.23
C GLN A 180 -43.63 26.44 -24.05
N GLN A 181 -42.48 25.88 -23.69
CA GLN A 181 -41.95 24.69 -24.35
C GLN A 181 -42.84 23.46 -24.09
N GLU A 182 -43.28 23.26 -22.85
CA GLU A 182 -44.20 22.17 -22.50
C GLU A 182 -45.57 22.36 -23.16
N ALA A 183 -46.11 23.58 -23.19
CA ALA A 183 -47.35 23.87 -23.90
C ALA A 183 -47.26 23.51 -25.40
N ARG A 184 -46.15 23.85 -26.06
CA ARG A 184 -45.90 23.46 -27.46
C ARG A 184 -45.88 21.95 -27.64
N LYS A 185 -45.21 21.20 -26.75
CA LYS A 185 -45.19 19.72 -26.82
C LYS A 185 -46.59 19.13 -26.69
N VAL A 186 -47.39 19.65 -25.75
CA VAL A 186 -48.78 19.19 -25.53
C VAL A 186 -49.63 19.44 -26.77
N ILE A 187 -49.52 20.64 -27.37
CA ILE A 187 -50.26 20.99 -28.59
C ILE A 187 -49.85 20.10 -29.75
N VAL A 188 -48.55 19.91 -30.00
CA VAL A 188 -48.05 19.04 -31.07
C VAL A 188 -48.57 17.61 -30.87
N GLY A 189 -48.46 17.07 -29.65
CA GLY A 189 -48.98 15.72 -29.36
C GLY A 189 -50.50 15.61 -29.50
N ALA A 190 -51.26 16.68 -29.28
CA ALA A 190 -52.69 16.70 -29.56
C ALA A 190 -52.97 16.70 -31.07
N ILE A 191 -52.25 17.51 -31.85
CA ILE A 191 -52.35 17.54 -33.32
C ILE A 191 -52.02 16.17 -33.92
N GLU A 192 -50.92 15.54 -33.51
CA GLU A 192 -50.51 14.22 -34.01
C GLU A 192 -51.58 13.15 -33.76
N ARG A 193 -52.24 13.17 -32.59
CA ARG A 193 -53.32 12.24 -32.26
C ARG A 193 -54.60 12.50 -33.07
N CYS A 194 -54.96 13.77 -33.28
CA CYS A 194 -56.15 14.15 -34.03
C CYS A 194 -55.99 13.93 -35.55
N ALA A 195 -54.78 14.10 -36.08
CA ALA A 195 -54.50 13.96 -37.50
C ALA A 195 -54.82 12.54 -38.00
N ALA A 196 -54.44 11.50 -37.25
CA ALA A 196 -54.69 10.10 -37.64
C ALA A 196 -56.19 9.81 -37.83
N ALA A 197 -57.04 10.25 -36.89
CA ALA A 197 -58.49 10.06 -36.96
C ALA A 197 -59.16 10.86 -38.09
N ALA A 198 -58.69 12.11 -38.33
CA ALA A 198 -59.25 12.94 -39.39
C ALA A 198 -58.94 12.41 -40.81
N THR A 199 -57.76 11.80 -41.02
CA THR A 199 -57.41 11.23 -42.32
C THR A 199 -58.26 10.03 -42.75
N SER A 200 -58.70 9.18 -41.82
CA SER A 200 -59.53 8.02 -42.18
C SER A 200 -60.97 8.42 -42.53
N GLU A 201 -61.54 9.41 -41.84
CA GLU A 201 -62.85 9.97 -42.18
C GLU A 201 -62.83 10.79 -43.48
N ALA A 202 -61.69 11.42 -43.81
CA ALA A 202 -61.56 12.25 -45.00
C ALA A 202 -61.37 11.47 -46.32
N THR A 203 -61.01 10.18 -46.29
CA THR A 203 -60.67 9.41 -47.51
C THR A 203 -61.75 8.42 -47.99
N VAL A 204 -62.60 7.91 -47.10
CA VAL A 204 -63.60 6.88 -47.44
C VAL A 204 -65.00 7.31 -47.05
N CYS A 205 -65.99 7.07 -47.92
CA CYS A 205 -67.40 7.33 -47.63
C CYS A 205 -68.26 6.15 -48.09
N THR A 206 -69.13 5.65 -47.23
CA THR A 206 -70.07 4.56 -47.53
C THR A 206 -71.41 5.15 -47.98
N VAL A 207 -71.96 4.63 -49.09
CA VAL A 207 -73.26 5.01 -49.63
C VAL A 207 -74.21 3.81 -49.56
N GLU A 208 -75.33 3.99 -48.90
CA GLU A 208 -76.41 3.01 -48.83
C GLU A 208 -77.36 3.18 -50.02
N LEU A 209 -77.63 2.08 -50.71
CA LEU A 209 -78.52 2.01 -51.86
C LEU A 209 -79.85 1.34 -51.45
N PRO A 210 -81.00 1.86 -51.93
CA PRO A 210 -82.31 1.36 -51.51
C PRO A 210 -82.62 -0.08 -51.97
N ASN A 211 -81.96 -0.57 -53.02
CA ASN A 211 -82.05 -1.96 -53.47
C ASN A 211 -80.83 -2.39 -54.30
N ASP A 212 -80.61 -3.70 -54.43
CA ASP A 212 -79.52 -4.26 -55.23
C ASP A 212 -79.73 -4.13 -56.74
N ASP A 213 -80.97 -3.93 -57.20
CA ASP A 213 -81.27 -3.62 -58.60
C ASP A 213 -80.61 -2.30 -59.04
N LEU A 214 -80.60 -1.29 -58.16
CA LEU A 214 -79.88 -0.03 -58.38
C LEU A 214 -78.37 -0.26 -58.38
N LYS A 215 -77.85 -1.12 -57.49
CA LYS A 215 -76.42 -1.51 -57.47
C LYS A 215 -76.01 -2.15 -58.81
N GLY A 216 -76.82 -3.06 -59.35
CA GLY A 216 -76.60 -3.66 -60.67
C GLY A 216 -76.61 -2.66 -61.83
N ARG A 217 -77.48 -1.65 -61.77
CA ARG A 217 -77.55 -0.56 -62.77
C ARG A 217 -76.37 0.41 -62.68
N ILE A 218 -75.91 0.71 -61.46
CA ILE A 218 -74.75 1.56 -61.23
C ILE A 218 -73.49 0.88 -61.76
N ILE A 219 -73.33 -0.44 -61.56
CA ILE A 219 -72.23 -1.23 -62.16
C ILE A 219 -72.33 -1.22 -63.70
N GLY A 220 -73.50 -1.53 -64.24
CA GLY A 220 -73.73 -1.69 -65.68
C GLY A 220 -73.08 -2.96 -66.25
N ARG A 221 -73.42 -3.33 -67.50
CA ARG A 221 -72.85 -4.53 -68.14
C ARG A 221 -71.32 -4.39 -68.25
N GLU A 222 -70.58 -5.34 -67.66
CA GLU A 222 -69.11 -5.36 -67.57
C GLU A 222 -68.48 -4.18 -66.78
N GLY A 223 -69.22 -3.57 -65.84
CA GLY A 223 -68.70 -2.46 -65.03
C GLY A 223 -68.55 -1.15 -65.80
N ARG A 224 -69.17 -1.05 -66.98
CA ARG A 224 -69.00 0.08 -67.91
C ARG A 224 -69.54 1.39 -67.32
N ASN A 225 -70.59 1.33 -66.50
CA ASN A 225 -71.15 2.51 -65.85
C ASN A 225 -70.27 2.99 -64.69
N ILE A 226 -69.79 2.08 -63.83
CA ILE A 226 -68.85 2.45 -62.75
C ILE A 226 -67.59 3.08 -63.32
N ARG A 227 -66.93 2.47 -64.32
CA ARG A 227 -65.71 3.04 -64.89
C ARG A 227 -65.94 4.40 -65.56
N CYS A 228 -67.12 4.62 -66.14
CA CYS A 228 -67.49 5.92 -66.69
C CYS A 228 -67.65 6.95 -65.57
N PHE A 229 -68.34 6.58 -64.50
CA PHE A 229 -68.53 7.41 -63.31
C PHE A 229 -67.21 7.74 -62.60
N GLU A 230 -66.33 6.74 -62.41
CA GLU A 230 -65.00 6.91 -61.84
C GLU A 230 -64.14 7.86 -62.68
N LYS A 231 -64.17 7.73 -64.03
CA LYS A 231 -63.45 8.66 -64.92
C LYS A 231 -64.01 10.07 -64.89
N ALA A 232 -65.34 10.22 -64.76
CA ALA A 232 -66.00 11.51 -64.76
C ALA A 232 -65.82 12.27 -63.43
N THR A 233 -65.92 11.56 -62.31
CA THR A 233 -65.84 12.14 -60.96
C THR A 233 -64.42 12.13 -60.39
N GLY A 234 -63.55 11.24 -60.88
CA GLY A 234 -62.22 11.01 -60.34
C GLY A 234 -62.24 10.37 -58.94
N VAL A 235 -63.32 9.64 -58.61
CA VAL A 235 -63.51 8.93 -57.34
C VAL A 235 -63.60 7.45 -57.63
N ASP A 236 -62.86 6.63 -56.88
CA ASP A 236 -62.88 5.18 -57.03
C ASP A 236 -64.11 4.60 -56.32
N VAL A 237 -64.84 3.72 -57.02
CA VAL A 237 -66.06 3.10 -56.51
C VAL A 237 -65.77 1.64 -56.20
N ILE A 238 -65.65 1.33 -54.91
CA ILE A 238 -65.40 -0.02 -54.43
C ILE A 238 -66.74 -0.69 -54.16
N VAL A 239 -67.00 -1.76 -54.93
CA VAL A 239 -68.17 -2.60 -54.78
C VAL A 239 -67.74 -3.93 -54.17
N ASP A 240 -68.34 -4.27 -53.03
CA ASP A 240 -68.11 -5.53 -52.33
C ASP A 240 -69.40 -6.37 -52.28
N ASP A 241 -69.33 -7.60 -51.78
CA ASP A 241 -70.43 -8.57 -51.70
C ASP A 241 -71.54 -8.17 -50.69
N THR A 242 -71.39 -7.04 -50.00
CA THR A 242 -72.40 -6.51 -49.06
C THR A 242 -73.61 -5.95 -49.84
N PRO A 243 -74.83 -6.50 -49.66
CA PRO A 243 -76.02 -6.04 -50.36
C PRO A 243 -76.38 -4.60 -49.94
N GLY A 244 -76.80 -3.78 -50.89
CA GLY A 244 -77.27 -2.41 -50.65
C GLY A 244 -76.19 -1.40 -50.26
N VAL A 245 -74.88 -1.71 -50.33
CA VAL A 245 -73.81 -0.75 -49.98
C VAL A 245 -72.74 -0.68 -51.06
N VAL A 246 -72.26 0.53 -51.32
CA VAL A 246 -71.11 0.84 -52.17
C VAL A 246 -70.20 1.82 -51.44
N VAL A 247 -68.88 1.64 -51.57
CA VAL A 247 -67.89 2.48 -50.89
C VAL A 247 -67.19 3.39 -51.91
N LEU A 248 -67.19 4.69 -51.64
CA LEU A 248 -66.48 5.69 -52.42
C LEU A 248 -65.15 6.01 -51.75
N SER A 249 -64.05 5.91 -52.50
CA SER A 249 -62.70 6.21 -52.02
C SER A 249 -62.10 7.35 -52.86
N SER A 250 -61.64 8.40 -52.18
CA SER A 250 -60.92 9.51 -52.82
C SER A 250 -60.18 10.35 -51.78
N PHE A 251 -59.01 10.86 -52.16
CA PHE A 251 -58.22 11.79 -51.35
C PHE A 251 -58.77 13.22 -51.35
N ASP A 252 -59.74 13.53 -52.22
CA ASP A 252 -60.40 14.83 -52.32
C ASP A 252 -61.83 14.74 -51.76
N SER A 253 -62.04 15.33 -50.59
CA SER A 253 -63.32 15.30 -49.86
C SER A 253 -64.45 15.98 -50.63
N VAL A 254 -64.16 16.98 -51.46
CA VAL A 254 -65.16 17.70 -52.27
C VAL A 254 -65.63 16.81 -53.42
N ARG A 255 -64.69 16.16 -54.12
CA ARG A 255 -65.04 15.22 -55.19
C ARG A 255 -65.80 14.02 -54.68
N ARG A 256 -65.38 13.45 -53.54
CA ARG A 256 -66.06 12.33 -52.90
C ARG A 256 -67.49 12.68 -52.52
N GLU A 257 -67.71 13.88 -51.97
CA GLU A 257 -69.05 14.32 -51.59
C GLU A 257 -69.94 14.63 -52.80
N ALA A 258 -69.37 15.22 -53.86
CA ALA A 258 -70.08 15.38 -55.13
C ALA A 258 -70.45 14.03 -55.76
N ALA A 259 -69.55 13.05 -55.71
CA ALA A 259 -69.79 11.68 -56.18
C ALA A 259 -70.88 10.98 -55.34
N ARG A 260 -70.85 11.16 -54.01
CA ARG A 260 -71.88 10.66 -53.10
C ARG A 260 -73.27 11.22 -53.44
N LEU A 261 -73.36 12.54 -53.61
CA LEU A 261 -74.60 13.21 -53.98
C LEU A 261 -75.11 12.80 -55.38
N ALA A 262 -74.20 12.51 -56.32
CA ALA A 262 -74.56 12.04 -57.65
C ALA A 262 -75.04 10.57 -57.68
N MET A 263 -74.69 9.77 -56.67
CA MET A 263 -75.13 8.38 -56.53
C MET A 263 -76.45 8.22 -55.76
N GLN A 264 -76.83 9.22 -54.97
CA GLN A 264 -78.15 9.29 -54.31
C GLN A 264 -79.26 9.63 -55.32
#